data_AF-A0AAV5SV15-F1
#
_entry.id   AF-A0AAV5SV15-F1
#
_cell.length_a   1.000
_cell.length_b   1.000
_cell.length_c   1.000
_cell.angle_alpha   90.00
_cell.angle_beta   90.00
_cell.angle_gamma   90.00
#
_symmetry.space_group_name_H-M   'P 1'
#
loop_
_entity.id
_entity.type
_entity.pdbx_description
1 polymer ?
#
loop_
_entity_poly.entity_id
_entity_poly.type
_entity_poly.pdbx_seq_one_letter_code
_entity_poly.pdbx_strand_id
1 'polypeptide(L)'
;TSLIPEIAVQLKDGTIKSKIVRVPADPEAAEAQRMFDTGEMDFFSMNELNPIMIYAMSQQAESMFAKQCEVTLDSGVVEQLQKEKFDVYIVETIDICGMMHAHLIKPRAIIKTSTTTLIGEQFDEVGVPLALSFSPSMLTRSLDIHSITSRAWNIFAEQMTRLMHD
;
A
#
# COMPACT_ATOMS: atom_id res chain seq x y z
N THR A 1 16.23 13.89 -0.44
CA THR A 1 16.33 12.92 -1.55
C THR A 1 15.01 12.19 -1.66
N SER A 2 14.55 11.86 -2.87
CA SER A 2 13.34 11.06 -3.12
C SER A 2 13.75 9.78 -3.84
N LEU A 3 13.46 8.64 -3.23
CA LEU A 3 13.61 7.31 -3.83
C LEU A 3 12.30 6.99 -4.55
N ILE A 4 12.37 6.67 -5.84
CA ILE A 4 11.21 6.34 -6.68
C ILE A 4 11.47 5.00 -7.36
N PRO A 5 10.98 3.89 -6.79
CA PRO A 5 10.83 2.63 -7.51
C PRO A 5 9.75 2.81 -8.58
N GLU A 6 10.13 2.75 -9.84
CA GLU A 6 9.20 2.99 -10.94
C GLU A 6 8.35 1.74 -11.18
N ILE A 7 7.03 1.91 -11.26
CA ILE A 7 6.10 0.87 -11.71
C ILE A 7 5.42 1.36 -12.99
N ALA A 8 4.82 2.56 -12.93
CA ALA A 8 4.21 3.23 -14.08
C ALA A 8 5.17 4.24 -14.73
N VAL A 9 6.00 3.77 -15.66
CA VAL A 9 7.04 4.59 -16.33
C VAL A 9 6.46 5.75 -17.16
N GLN A 10 5.20 5.63 -17.60
CA GLN A 10 4.55 6.64 -18.43
C GLN A 10 4.03 7.84 -17.64
N LEU A 11 3.89 7.72 -16.32
CA LEU A 11 3.34 8.77 -15.47
C LEU A 11 4.44 9.73 -15.01
N LYS A 12 4.12 11.02 -15.02
CA LYS A 12 5.02 12.05 -14.50
C LYS A 12 4.99 12.03 -12.98
N ASP A 13 6.16 11.95 -12.34
CA ASP A 13 6.27 12.18 -10.91
C ASP A 13 6.11 13.67 -10.57
N GLY A 14 5.43 13.97 -9.47
CA GLY A 14 5.22 15.34 -9.00
C GLY A 14 6.45 15.99 -8.33
N THR A 15 7.61 15.34 -8.37
CA THR A 15 8.77 15.69 -7.54
C THR A 15 9.66 16.70 -8.24
N ILE A 16 9.65 17.97 -7.80
CA ILE A 16 10.41 19.06 -8.44
C ILE A 16 11.57 19.62 -7.61
N LYS A 17 11.58 19.41 -6.29
CA LYS A 17 12.49 20.10 -5.35
C LYS A 17 13.56 19.22 -4.73
N SER A 18 13.48 17.90 -4.89
CA SER A 18 14.41 16.96 -4.25
C SER A 18 15.35 16.31 -5.26
N LYS A 19 16.51 15.82 -4.78
CA LYS A 19 17.37 14.90 -5.53
C LYS A 19 16.61 13.60 -5.75
N ILE A 20 16.36 13.23 -7.01
CA ILE A 20 15.61 12.03 -7.37
C ILE A 20 16.58 10.87 -7.58
N VAL A 21 16.26 9.71 -6.98
CA VAL A 21 16.93 8.43 -7.23
C VAL A 21 15.88 7.47 -7.74
N ARG A 22 16.04 6.98 -8.97
CA ARG A 22 15.09 6.08 -9.63
C ARG A 22 15.62 4.66 -9.62
N VAL A 23 14.74 3.72 -9.33
CA VAL A 23 14.98 2.29 -9.53
C VAL A 23 14.05 1.84 -10.66
N PRO A 24 14.56 1.22 -11.72
CA PRO A 24 13.72 0.79 -12.85
C PRO A 24 12.70 -0.26 -12.41
N ALA A 25 11.61 -0.35 -13.17
CA ALA A 25 10.56 -1.33 -12.95
C ALA A 25 11.07 -2.76 -13.21
N ASP A 26 10.65 -3.70 -12.36
CA ASP A 26 10.75 -5.13 -12.69
C ASP A 26 9.87 -5.45 -13.92
N PRO A 27 10.31 -6.31 -14.87
CA PRO A 27 9.51 -6.66 -16.03
C PRO A 27 8.11 -7.21 -15.69
N GLU A 28 7.99 -8.00 -14.62
CA GLU A 28 6.72 -8.58 -14.17
C GLU A 28 5.82 -7.51 -13.57
N ALA A 29 6.38 -6.62 -12.74
CA ALA A 29 5.65 -5.49 -12.18
C ALA A 29 5.16 -4.51 -13.27
N ALA A 30 5.99 -4.29 -14.30
CA ALA A 30 5.64 -3.45 -15.44
C ALA A 30 4.53 -4.08 -16.31
N GLU A 31 4.50 -5.41 -16.45
CA GLU A 31 3.44 -6.12 -17.15
C GLU A 31 2.12 -6.06 -16.37
N ALA A 32 2.17 -6.26 -15.05
CA ALA A 32 1.01 -6.09 -14.17
C ALA A 32 0.42 -4.68 -14.29
N GLN A 33 1.27 -3.65 -14.29
CA GLN A 33 0.86 -2.27 -14.47
C GLN A 33 0.27 -1.99 -15.86
N ARG A 34 0.79 -2.61 -16.92
CA ARG A 34 0.29 -2.41 -18.29
C ARG A 34 -1.17 -2.79 -18.43
N MET A 35 -1.64 -3.84 -17.77
CA MET A 35 -3.07 -4.21 -17.80
C MET A 35 -3.96 -3.11 -17.23
N PHE A 36 -3.47 -2.34 -16.26
CA PHE A 36 -4.18 -1.16 -15.75
C PHE A 36 -4.10 0.00 -16.75
N ASP A 37 -2.94 0.25 -17.34
CA ASP A 37 -2.72 1.37 -18.27
C ASP A 37 -3.48 1.21 -19.61
N THR A 38 -3.67 -0.02 -20.09
CA THR A 38 -4.40 -0.32 -21.34
C THR A 38 -5.92 -0.29 -21.17
N GLY A 39 -6.42 -0.21 -19.93
CA GLY A 39 -7.85 -0.25 -19.62
C GLY A 39 -8.48 -1.62 -19.85
N GLU A 40 -7.68 -2.69 -19.91
CA GLU A 40 -8.18 -4.08 -19.94
C GLU A 40 -8.96 -4.42 -18.66
N MET A 41 -8.64 -3.73 -17.55
CA MET A 41 -9.41 -3.77 -16.31
C MET A 41 -10.22 -2.47 -16.12
N ASP A 42 -11.54 -2.57 -16.24
CA ASP A 42 -12.44 -1.46 -15.90
C ASP A 42 -12.81 -1.50 -14.42
N PHE A 43 -12.05 -0.77 -13.60
CA PHE A 43 -12.26 -0.67 -12.16
C PHE A 43 -13.68 -0.25 -11.76
N PHE A 44 -14.34 0.58 -12.56
CA PHE A 44 -15.63 1.17 -12.18
C PHE A 44 -16.80 0.21 -12.42
N SER A 45 -16.65 -0.77 -13.31
CA SER A 45 -17.66 -1.79 -13.55
C SER A 45 -17.40 -3.09 -12.78
N MET A 46 -16.27 -3.20 -12.07
CA MET A 46 -15.98 -4.37 -11.24
C MET A 46 -16.99 -4.54 -10.12
N ASN A 47 -17.45 -5.78 -9.95
CA ASN A 47 -18.29 -6.14 -8.82
C ASN A 47 -17.41 -6.42 -7.59
N GLU A 48 -17.36 -5.48 -6.66
CA GLU A 48 -16.70 -5.61 -5.36
C GLU A 48 -17.25 -6.75 -4.49
N LEU A 49 -18.38 -7.37 -4.84
CA LEU A 49 -18.92 -8.53 -4.15
C LEU A 49 -18.51 -9.86 -4.81
N ASN A 50 -17.68 -9.84 -5.85
CA ASN A 50 -17.13 -11.06 -6.45
C ASN A 50 -15.83 -11.46 -5.74
N PRO A 51 -15.85 -12.48 -4.85
CA PRO A 51 -14.67 -12.83 -4.05
C PRO A 51 -13.53 -13.39 -4.91
N ILE A 52 -13.83 -14.01 -6.06
CA ILE A 52 -12.81 -14.56 -6.97
C ILE A 52 -12.01 -13.42 -7.60
N MET A 53 -12.70 -12.35 -7.97
CA MET A 53 -12.10 -11.18 -8.60
C MET A 53 -11.18 -10.45 -7.61
N ILE A 54 -11.68 -10.17 -6.40
CA ILE A 54 -10.88 -9.54 -5.33
C ILE A 54 -9.63 -10.37 -5.02
N TYR A 55 -9.78 -11.68 -4.88
CA TYR A 55 -8.65 -12.58 -4.62
C TYR A 55 -7.62 -12.57 -5.75
N ALA A 56 -8.06 -12.59 -7.01
CA ALA A 56 -7.15 -12.52 -8.16
C ALA A 56 -6.39 -11.19 -8.22
N MET A 57 -7.08 -10.07 -7.96
CA MET A 57 -6.44 -8.75 -7.91
C MET A 57 -5.46 -8.61 -6.77
N SER A 58 -5.80 -9.13 -5.58
CA SER A 58 -4.88 -9.08 -4.43
C SER A 58 -3.59 -9.85 -4.72
N GLN A 59 -3.69 -11.03 -5.35
CA GLN A 59 -2.52 -11.82 -5.74
C GLN A 59 -1.65 -11.10 -6.78
N GLN A 60 -2.27 -10.43 -7.75
CA GLN A 60 -1.54 -9.67 -8.76
C GLN A 60 -0.85 -8.43 -8.17
N ALA A 61 -1.54 -7.70 -7.30
CA ALA A 61 -0.96 -6.56 -6.59
C ALA A 61 0.19 -7.00 -5.68
N GLU A 62 0.02 -8.12 -4.95
CA GLU A 62 1.06 -8.72 -4.11
C GLU A 62 2.33 -9.04 -4.93
N SER A 63 2.20 -9.74 -6.06
CA SER A 63 3.35 -10.06 -6.91
C SER A 63 4.05 -8.79 -7.43
N MET A 64 3.27 -7.82 -7.92
CA MET A 64 3.81 -6.55 -8.43
C MET A 64 4.62 -5.80 -7.37
N PHE A 65 4.10 -5.65 -6.14
CA PHE A 65 4.81 -4.98 -5.06
C PHE A 65 6.01 -5.78 -4.57
N ALA A 66 5.89 -7.10 -4.43
CA ALA A 66 6.98 -7.97 -3.99
C ALA A 66 8.16 -7.90 -4.96
N LYS A 67 7.91 -8.04 -6.27
CA LYS A 67 8.95 -7.96 -7.31
C LYS A 67 9.64 -6.60 -7.37
N GLN A 68 8.86 -5.52 -7.30
CA GLN A 68 9.47 -4.20 -7.27
C GLN A 68 10.30 -3.97 -6.00
N CYS A 69 9.88 -4.56 -4.88
CA CYS A 69 10.64 -4.51 -3.63
C CYS A 69 11.97 -5.25 -3.73
N GLU A 70 11.97 -6.47 -4.26
CA GLU A 70 13.18 -7.28 -4.52
C GLU A 70 14.20 -6.49 -5.34
N VAL A 71 13.78 -5.94 -6.49
CA VAL A 71 14.65 -5.15 -7.37
C VAL A 71 15.18 -3.89 -6.67
N THR A 72 14.36 -3.25 -5.83
CA THR A 72 14.79 -2.06 -5.07
C THR A 72 15.84 -2.39 -4.04
N LEU A 73 15.70 -3.50 -3.33
CA LEU A 73 16.71 -3.98 -2.38
C LEU A 73 18.00 -4.38 -3.09
N ASP A 74 17.90 -5.14 -4.19
CA ASP A 74 19.05 -5.64 -4.94
C ASP A 74 19.81 -4.54 -5.71
N SER A 75 19.18 -3.38 -5.93
CA SER A 75 19.80 -2.26 -6.63
C SER A 75 21.03 -1.66 -5.93
N GLY A 76 21.22 -1.95 -4.63
CA GLY A 76 22.26 -1.34 -3.81
C GLY A 76 22.00 0.12 -3.44
N VAL A 77 20.86 0.69 -3.86
CA VAL A 77 20.49 2.08 -3.62
C VAL A 77 20.15 2.30 -2.15
N VAL A 78 19.49 1.34 -1.50
CA VAL A 78 19.08 1.45 -0.10
C VAL A 78 20.30 1.57 0.83
N GLU A 79 21.38 0.83 0.56
CA GLU A 79 22.66 0.90 1.27
C GLU A 79 23.40 2.21 1.00
N GLN A 80 23.28 2.77 -0.21
CA GLN A 80 23.81 4.10 -0.51
C GLN A 80 23.07 5.17 0.30
N LEU A 81 21.74 5.08 0.34
CA LEU A 81 20.88 6.00 1.09
C LEU A 81 21.10 5.90 2.61
N GLN A 82 21.35 4.70 3.14
CA GLN A 82 21.73 4.51 4.54
C GLN A 82 22.97 5.33 4.92
N LYS A 83 23.96 5.44 4.01
CA LYS A 83 25.19 6.21 4.25
C LYS A 83 24.95 7.73 4.29
N GLU A 84 23.87 8.23 3.68
CA GLU A 84 23.50 9.65 3.71
C GLU A 84 23.01 10.11 5.10
N LYS A 85 22.60 9.19 6.00
CA LYS A 85 22.17 9.47 7.40
C LYS A 85 21.05 10.51 7.51
N PHE A 86 19.88 10.20 6.97
CA PHE A 86 18.73 11.11 6.99
C PHE A 86 18.15 11.33 8.40
N ASP A 87 17.77 12.58 8.69
CA ASP A 87 17.01 12.91 9.92
C ASP A 87 15.56 12.44 9.85
N VAL A 88 14.94 12.53 8.67
CA VAL A 88 13.51 12.24 8.46
C VAL A 88 13.34 11.39 7.20
N TYR A 89 12.54 10.34 7.33
CA TYR A 89 12.04 9.53 6.21
C TYR A 89 10.53 9.70 6.09
N ILE A 90 10.07 10.04 4.89
CA ILE A 90 8.65 10.23 4.59
C ILE A 90 8.25 9.16 3.59
N VAL A 91 7.17 8.44 3.88
CA VAL A 91 6.74 7.29 3.09
C VAL A 91 5.22 7.18 3.09
N GLU A 92 4.68 6.78 1.95
CA GLU A 92 3.25 6.57 1.76
C GLU A 92 2.79 5.27 2.44
N THR A 93 1.56 5.26 2.94
CA THR A 93 1.01 4.16 3.75
C THR A 93 0.76 2.89 2.95
N ILE A 94 0.42 3.04 1.67
CA ILE A 94 0.24 1.91 0.75
C ILE A 94 1.56 1.43 0.13
N ASP A 95 2.69 2.11 0.39
CA ASP A 95 4.02 1.68 0.00
C ASP A 95 4.63 0.78 1.10
N ILE A 96 4.19 -0.49 1.10
CA ILE A 96 4.59 -1.49 2.09
C ILE A 96 6.12 -1.66 2.12
N CYS A 97 6.75 -1.75 0.94
CA CYS A 97 8.20 -1.88 0.81
C CYS A 97 8.94 -0.62 1.30
N GLY A 98 8.41 0.57 1.00
CA GLY A 98 8.93 1.83 1.49
C GLY A 98 9.07 1.86 3.01
N MET A 99 8.03 1.44 3.74
CA MET A 99 8.09 1.38 5.20
C MET A 99 9.19 0.44 5.69
N MET A 100 9.39 -0.71 5.01
CA MET A 100 10.45 -1.66 5.36
C MET A 100 11.86 -1.11 5.11
N HIS A 101 12.05 -0.26 4.10
CA HIS A 101 13.34 0.42 3.86
C HIS A 101 13.79 1.27 5.05
N ALA A 102 12.87 1.80 5.85
CA ALA A 102 13.23 2.57 7.03
C ALA A 102 14.07 1.76 8.04
N HIS A 103 13.86 0.43 8.10
CA HIS A 103 14.65 -0.46 8.95
C HIS A 103 16.13 -0.53 8.51
N LEU A 104 16.38 -0.48 7.19
CA LEU A 104 17.72 -0.48 6.62
C LEU A 104 18.35 0.92 6.65
N ILE A 105 17.61 1.95 6.22
CA ILE A 105 18.10 3.34 6.14
C ILE A 105 18.38 3.91 7.53
N LYS A 106 17.65 3.47 8.56
CA LYS A 106 17.76 3.92 9.96
C LYS A 106 17.70 5.45 10.12
N PRO A 107 16.65 6.11 9.62
CA PRO A 107 16.45 7.54 9.83
C PRO A 107 16.15 7.82 11.32
N ARG A 108 16.38 9.06 11.76
CA ARG A 108 16.06 9.45 13.15
C ARG A 108 14.55 9.51 13.42
N ALA A 109 13.76 9.88 12.42
CA ALA A 109 12.30 9.92 12.50
C ALA A 109 11.66 9.40 11.20
N ILE A 110 10.48 8.79 11.34
CA ILE A 110 9.69 8.27 10.22
C ILE A 110 8.33 8.98 10.25
N ILE A 111 7.90 9.46 9.10
CA ILE A 111 6.58 10.05 8.87
C ILE A 111 5.87 9.18 7.84
N LYS A 112 4.96 8.32 8.30
CA LYS A 112 4.06 7.56 7.44
C LYS A 112 2.90 8.49 7.06
N THR A 113 2.77 8.80 5.78
CA THR A 113 1.71 9.68 5.24
C THR A 113 0.66 8.84 4.53
N SER A 114 -0.60 9.28 4.59
CA SER A 114 -1.64 8.79 3.68
C SER A 114 -2.54 9.94 3.31
N THR A 115 -2.99 9.97 2.05
CA THR A 115 -4.07 10.85 1.63
C THR A 115 -5.44 10.32 2.05
N THR A 116 -5.52 9.04 2.41
CA THR A 116 -6.73 8.35 2.89
C THR A 116 -6.61 8.00 4.37
N THR A 117 -7.63 7.34 4.93
CA THR A 117 -7.54 6.73 6.26
C THR A 117 -6.64 5.50 6.23
N LEU A 118 -6.14 5.09 7.40
CA LEU A 118 -5.58 3.76 7.58
C LEU A 118 -6.61 2.70 7.17
N ILE A 119 -6.14 1.58 6.61
CA ILE A 119 -6.98 0.48 6.13
C ILE A 119 -6.52 -0.84 6.73
N GLY A 120 -7.47 -1.67 7.16
CA GLY A 120 -7.22 -3.04 7.65
C GLY A 120 -6.12 -3.14 8.70
N GLU A 121 -5.12 -3.98 8.43
CA GLU A 121 -4.01 -4.29 9.34
C GLU A 121 -3.08 -3.11 9.61
N GLN A 122 -3.13 -2.04 8.81
CA GLN A 122 -2.29 -0.86 9.02
C GLN A 122 -2.53 -0.22 10.39
N PHE A 123 -3.73 -0.35 10.95
CA PHE A 123 -4.04 0.10 12.31
C PHE A 123 -3.15 -0.62 13.35
N ASP A 124 -2.98 -1.92 13.20
CA ASP A 124 -2.15 -2.74 14.09
C ASP A 124 -0.66 -2.43 13.87
N GLU A 125 -0.22 -2.25 12.61
CA GLU A 125 1.16 -1.88 12.27
C GLU A 125 1.62 -0.57 12.92
N VAL A 126 0.74 0.45 12.94
CA VAL A 126 1.07 1.76 13.52
C VAL A 126 0.68 1.88 14.99
N GLY A 127 0.06 0.85 15.57
CA GLY A 127 -0.40 0.85 16.96
C GLY A 127 -1.56 1.83 17.22
N VAL A 128 -2.36 2.14 16.21
CA VAL A 128 -3.54 3.00 16.32
C VAL A 128 -4.77 2.12 16.52
N PRO A 129 -5.61 2.38 17.54
CA PRO A 129 -6.80 1.56 17.78
C PRO A 129 -7.81 1.72 16.64
N LEU A 130 -8.27 0.59 16.10
CA LEU A 130 -9.35 0.55 15.12
C LEU A 130 -10.72 0.74 15.81
N ALA A 131 -11.35 1.89 15.57
CA ALA A 131 -12.64 2.22 16.16
C ALA A 131 -13.81 1.70 15.30
N LEU A 132 -14.08 0.39 15.38
CA LEU A 132 -15.13 -0.32 14.61
C LEU A 132 -16.56 0.20 14.83
N SER A 133 -16.79 1.05 15.83
CA SER A 133 -18.08 1.70 16.04
C SER A 133 -18.46 2.72 14.96
N PHE A 134 -17.47 3.29 14.27
CA PHE A 134 -17.69 4.30 13.23
C PHE A 134 -16.75 4.17 12.02
N SER A 135 -15.68 3.38 12.13
CA SER A 135 -14.83 3.02 11.00
C SER A 135 -15.34 1.73 10.35
N PRO A 136 -15.66 1.72 9.04
CA PRO A 136 -16.05 0.50 8.35
C PRO A 136 -14.85 -0.46 8.28
N SER A 137 -15.13 -1.75 8.47
CA SER A 137 -14.21 -2.84 8.17
C SER A 137 -14.11 -3.04 6.64
N MET A 138 -13.06 -3.74 6.19
CA MET A 138 -12.79 -4.01 4.76
C MET A 138 -13.95 -4.74 4.05
N LEU A 139 -14.74 -5.53 4.77
CA LEU A 139 -15.90 -6.24 4.22
C LEU A 139 -17.24 -5.49 4.39
N THR A 140 -17.21 -4.28 4.94
CA THR A 140 -18.41 -3.47 5.20
C THR A 140 -18.55 -2.35 4.17
N ARG A 141 -19.43 -2.52 3.20
CA ARG A 141 -19.69 -1.52 2.14
C ARG A 141 -20.37 -0.25 2.65
N SER A 142 -21.22 -0.37 3.66
CA SER A 142 -21.94 0.76 4.25
C SER A 142 -22.13 0.53 5.74
N LEU A 143 -21.80 1.54 6.53
CA LEU A 143 -21.92 1.53 7.97
C LEU A 143 -22.89 2.64 8.41
N ASP A 144 -24.01 2.24 9.01
CA ASP A 144 -24.88 3.17 9.74
C ASP A 144 -24.45 3.21 11.21
N ILE A 145 -23.78 4.29 11.58
CA ILE A 145 -23.27 4.50 12.94
C ILE A 145 -24.39 4.60 14.00
N HIS A 146 -25.61 4.92 13.58
CA HIS A 146 -26.76 5.02 14.48
C HIS A 146 -27.49 3.68 14.67
N SER A 147 -27.16 2.66 13.87
CA SER A 147 -27.76 1.33 13.96
C SER A 147 -26.87 0.34 14.71
N ILE A 148 -27.40 -0.23 15.80
CA ILE A 148 -26.70 -1.26 16.59
C ILE A 148 -26.42 -2.50 15.75
N THR A 149 -27.35 -2.90 14.89
CA THR A 149 -27.18 -4.09 14.04
C THR A 149 -26.11 -3.87 12.96
N SER A 150 -26.04 -2.67 12.38
CA SER A 150 -24.98 -2.31 11.43
C SER A 150 -23.61 -2.32 12.09
N ARG A 151 -23.50 -1.78 13.31
CA ARG A 151 -22.26 -1.82 14.10
C ARG A 151 -21.86 -3.24 14.50
N ALA A 152 -22.81 -4.08 14.91
CA ALA A 152 -22.56 -5.48 15.24
C ALA A 152 -22.09 -6.27 14.01
N TRP A 153 -22.70 -6.04 12.85
CA TRP A 153 -22.26 -6.59 11.57
C TRP A 153 -20.83 -6.15 11.24
N ASN A 154 -20.49 -4.88 11.45
CA ASN A 154 -19.15 -4.37 11.18
C ASN A 154 -18.08 -5.04 12.05
N ILE A 155 -18.38 -5.30 13.32
CA ILE A 155 -17.49 -6.05 14.21
C ILE A 155 -17.32 -7.49 13.72
N PHE A 156 -18.40 -8.16 13.34
CA PHE A 156 -18.34 -9.50 12.78
C PHE A 156 -17.53 -9.55 11.48
N ALA A 157 -17.77 -8.59 10.59
CA ALA A 157 -17.05 -8.43 9.33
C ALA A 157 -15.54 -8.26 9.57
N GLU A 158 -15.15 -7.47 10.56
CA GLU A 158 -13.73 -7.30 10.93
C GLU A 158 -13.09 -8.61 11.40
N GLN A 159 -13.78 -9.39 12.23
CA GLN A 159 -13.26 -10.68 12.68
C GLN A 159 -13.10 -11.65 11.49
N MET A 160 -14.05 -11.63 10.55
CA MET A 160 -13.94 -12.42 9.31
C MET A 160 -12.77 -11.95 8.44
N THR A 161 -12.52 -10.64 8.32
CA THR A 161 -11.35 -10.12 7.61
C THR A 161 -10.06 -10.66 8.20
N ARG A 162 -9.90 -10.58 9.53
CA ARG A 162 -8.70 -11.10 10.23
C ARG A 162 -8.50 -12.58 9.98
N LEU A 163 -9.56 -13.39 10.09
CA LEU A 163 -9.51 -14.84 9.82
C LEU A 163 -9.16 -15.21 8.36
N MET A 164 -9.33 -14.32 7.39
CA MET A 164 -8.95 -14.58 5.99
C MET A 164 -7.50 -14.20 5.68
N HIS A 165 -6.89 -13.37 6.53
CA HIS A 165 -5.53 -12.85 6.33
C HIS A 165 -4.50 -13.42 7.35
N ASP A 166 -4.97 -14.06 8.44
CA ASP A 166 -4.18 -14.93 9.33
C ASP A 166 -3.95 -16.33 8.71
#